data_AF-A0AAJ6Z1F6-F1
#
_entry.id   AF-A0AAJ6Z1F6-F1
#
_cell.length_a   1.000
_cell.length_b   1.000
_cell.length_c   1.000
_cell.angle_alpha   90.00
_cell.angle_beta   90.00
_cell.angle_gamma   90.00
#
_symmetry.space_group_name_H-M   'P 1'
#
loop_
_entity.id
_entity.type
_entity.pdbx_description
1 polymer ?
#
loop_
_entity_poly.entity_id
_entity_poly.type
_entity_poly.pdbx_seq_one_letter_code
_entity_poly.pdbx_strand_id
1 'polypeptide(L)'
;MSEDPLVYLPVGRWGELKAVFKSDWPRSISGFTTLENIEYILKQGIDYGFKVYCPYGEPSNGMVAFNLKKTFYEIIIQSPNDDTSKLEDALKTSKLIDWSRQIAVPFAPKHVMDCVRRVNFEKNMKTVFTRTETFILHKETPLFKDLSLPDGFTFKQLTLEYLDLVDSTWPHRYDGSRWYFDLLTRANLGFGLFKQNDLIAWVFIKEMGALGHLYTLENHRQKGYGELVLKLISNILLEQKRYVVAFCVEGNKSAYKLYKKLGFERTDEIEWCELTPL
;
A
#
# COMPACT_ATOMS: atom_id res chain seq x y z
N MET A 1 -16.86 -28.76 -16.53
CA MET A 1 -16.38 -28.05 -15.33
C MET A 1 -16.27 -26.59 -15.74
N SER A 2 -16.98 -25.67 -15.07
CA SER A 2 -16.84 -24.24 -15.36
C SER A 2 -15.44 -23.77 -14.97
N GLU A 3 -14.85 -22.89 -15.78
CA GLU A 3 -13.61 -22.19 -15.42
C GLU A 3 -13.82 -21.36 -14.14
N ASP A 4 -12.73 -21.10 -13.40
CA ASP A 4 -12.79 -20.24 -12.22
C ASP A 4 -13.16 -18.81 -12.62
N PRO A 5 -14.08 -18.13 -11.92
CA PRO A 5 -14.48 -16.77 -12.26
C PRO A 5 -13.37 -15.74 -12.04
N LEU A 6 -12.34 -16.03 -11.25
CA LEU A 6 -11.16 -15.17 -11.15
C LEU A 6 -10.11 -15.60 -12.18
N VAL A 7 -9.98 -14.82 -13.24
CA VAL A 7 -9.09 -15.13 -14.36
C VAL A 7 -7.79 -14.35 -14.20
N TYR A 8 -6.66 -15.06 -14.29
CA TYR A 8 -5.32 -14.46 -14.13
C TYR A 8 -5.04 -13.41 -15.20
N LEU A 9 -4.58 -12.24 -14.76
CA LEU A 9 -4.18 -11.14 -15.63
C LEU A 9 -2.64 -11.02 -15.65
N PRO A 10 -1.98 -11.37 -16.77
CA PRO A 10 -0.53 -11.26 -16.87
C PRO A 10 -0.07 -9.80 -16.83
N VAL A 11 1.16 -9.57 -16.37
CA VAL A 11 1.76 -8.22 -16.19
C VAL A 11 1.64 -7.36 -17.46
N GLY A 12 1.82 -7.95 -18.65
CA GLY A 12 1.70 -7.23 -19.92
C GLY A 12 0.31 -6.61 -20.18
N ARG A 13 -0.73 -7.07 -19.48
CA ARG A 13 -2.11 -6.55 -19.57
C ARG A 13 -2.49 -5.62 -18.43
N TRP A 14 -1.62 -5.36 -17.44
CA TRP A 14 -1.92 -4.47 -16.32
C TRP A 14 -2.17 -3.01 -16.77
N GLY A 15 -1.72 -2.64 -17.97
CA GLY A 15 -2.11 -1.38 -18.62
C GLY A 15 -3.62 -1.20 -18.77
N GLU A 16 -4.38 -2.28 -18.96
CA GLU A 16 -5.85 -2.25 -19.07
C GLU A 16 -6.49 -1.90 -17.72
N LEU A 17 -6.04 -2.53 -16.62
CA LEU A 17 -6.49 -2.19 -15.26
C LEU A 17 -6.13 -0.74 -14.90
N LYS A 18 -4.89 -0.32 -15.20
CA LYS A 18 -4.45 1.06 -14.98
C LYS A 18 -5.29 2.06 -15.79
N ALA A 19 -5.78 1.69 -16.97
CA ALA A 19 -6.66 2.55 -17.77
C ALA A 19 -8.06 2.69 -17.15
N VAL A 20 -8.68 1.58 -16.71
CA VAL A 20 -10.01 1.64 -16.05
C VAL A 20 -9.95 2.30 -14.68
N PHE A 21 -8.88 2.14 -13.90
CA PHE A 21 -8.74 2.87 -12.63
C PHE A 21 -8.62 4.39 -12.81
N LYS A 22 -8.18 4.88 -13.96
CA LYS A 22 -8.17 6.32 -14.25
C LYS A 22 -9.56 6.90 -14.46
N SER A 23 -10.58 6.10 -14.80
CA SER A 23 -11.95 6.62 -14.95
C SER A 23 -12.65 6.88 -13.62
N ASP A 24 -12.09 6.40 -12.51
CA ASP A 24 -12.64 6.52 -11.16
C ASP A 24 -11.60 7.14 -10.21
N TRP A 25 -11.14 8.34 -10.57
CA TRP A 25 -10.11 9.07 -9.86
C TRP A 25 -10.71 10.10 -8.87
N PRO A 26 -10.16 10.26 -7.65
CA PRO A 26 -8.99 9.60 -7.07
C PRO A 26 -9.29 8.28 -6.33
N ARG A 27 -10.54 7.81 -6.32
CA ARG A 27 -10.97 6.64 -5.53
C ARG A 27 -10.16 5.37 -5.84
N SER A 28 -9.82 5.17 -7.10
CA SER A 28 -9.05 4.03 -7.59
C SER A 28 -7.52 4.23 -7.54
N ILE A 29 -7.02 5.29 -6.89
CA ILE A 29 -5.57 5.58 -6.83
C ILE A 29 -4.77 4.43 -6.24
N SER A 30 -5.26 3.80 -5.16
CA SER A 30 -4.58 2.69 -4.50
C SER A 30 -4.43 1.47 -5.41
N GLY A 31 -5.45 1.16 -6.22
CA GLY A 31 -5.38 0.12 -7.23
C GLY A 31 -4.36 0.45 -8.32
N PHE A 32 -4.38 1.69 -8.81
CA PHE A 32 -3.42 2.18 -9.80
C PHE A 32 -1.96 2.14 -9.29
N THR A 33 -1.67 2.71 -8.12
CA THR A 33 -0.30 2.77 -7.57
C THR A 33 0.23 1.40 -7.17
N THR A 34 -0.66 0.47 -6.78
CA THR A 34 -0.27 -0.93 -6.56
C THR A 34 0.33 -1.51 -7.83
N LEU A 35 -0.37 -1.43 -8.96
CA LEU A 35 0.12 -1.99 -10.22
C LEU A 35 1.44 -1.33 -10.67
N GLU A 36 1.54 0.00 -10.58
CA GLU A 36 2.78 0.70 -10.92
C GLU A 36 3.97 0.27 -10.05
N ASN A 37 3.74 0.13 -8.74
CA ASN A 37 4.82 -0.17 -7.81
C ASN A 37 5.23 -1.65 -7.85
N ILE A 38 4.30 -2.57 -8.08
CA ILE A 38 4.66 -3.97 -8.32
C ILE A 38 5.40 -4.13 -9.65
N GLU A 39 5.02 -3.44 -10.73
CA GLU A 39 5.80 -3.41 -11.96
C GLU A 39 7.24 -2.92 -11.72
N TYR A 40 7.41 -1.90 -10.86
CA TYR A 40 8.72 -1.41 -10.47
C TYR A 40 9.53 -2.50 -9.72
N ILE A 41 8.93 -3.19 -8.75
CA ILE A 41 9.58 -4.28 -8.01
C ILE A 41 10.00 -5.42 -8.95
N LEU A 42 9.12 -5.83 -9.87
CA LEU A 42 9.43 -6.86 -10.87
C LEU A 42 10.60 -6.45 -11.77
N LYS A 43 10.69 -5.17 -12.16
CA LYS A 43 11.83 -4.64 -12.93
C LYS A 43 13.16 -4.66 -12.16
N GLN A 44 13.12 -4.73 -10.83
CA GLN A 44 14.32 -4.97 -10.00
C GLN A 44 14.73 -6.45 -9.97
N GLY A 45 14.03 -7.33 -10.70
CA GLY A 45 14.27 -8.78 -10.69
C GLY A 45 13.68 -9.50 -9.48
N ILE A 46 12.74 -8.87 -8.78
CA ILE A 46 12.14 -9.39 -7.55
C ILE A 46 10.72 -9.87 -7.87
N ASP A 47 10.54 -11.18 -7.93
CA ASP A 47 9.22 -11.82 -7.98
C ASP A 47 8.98 -12.59 -6.68
N TYR A 48 8.00 -12.13 -5.91
CA TYR A 48 7.59 -12.76 -4.66
C TYR A 48 6.22 -13.44 -4.74
N GLY A 49 5.71 -13.67 -5.97
CA GLY A 49 4.46 -14.39 -6.20
C GLY A 49 3.20 -13.53 -6.13
N PHE A 50 3.30 -12.22 -6.31
CA PHE A 50 2.14 -11.34 -6.43
C PHE A 50 1.38 -11.64 -7.73
N LYS A 51 0.09 -11.99 -7.62
CA LYS A 51 -0.74 -12.36 -8.78
C LYS A 51 -2.00 -11.52 -8.85
N VAL A 52 -2.33 -11.04 -10.04
CA VAL A 52 -3.53 -10.24 -10.29
C VAL A 52 -4.54 -11.06 -11.07
N TYR A 53 -5.81 -10.94 -10.67
CA TYR A 53 -6.95 -11.57 -11.34
C TYR A 53 -8.03 -10.54 -11.58
N CYS A 54 -8.82 -10.73 -12.63
CA CYS A 54 -10.02 -9.95 -12.91
C CYS A 54 -11.25 -10.87 -12.85
N PRO A 55 -12.37 -10.45 -12.23
CA PRO A 55 -13.63 -11.17 -12.32
C PRO A 55 -14.05 -11.35 -13.78
N TYR A 56 -14.22 -12.61 -14.18
CA TYR A 56 -14.54 -13.04 -15.53
C TYR A 56 -13.53 -12.59 -16.60
N GLY A 57 -12.30 -12.26 -16.20
CA GLY A 57 -11.24 -11.81 -17.12
C GLY A 57 -11.39 -10.37 -17.61
N GLU A 58 -12.37 -9.63 -17.11
CA GLU A 58 -12.70 -8.27 -17.55
C GLU A 58 -12.15 -7.23 -16.55
N PRO A 59 -11.18 -6.38 -16.95
CA PRO A 59 -10.63 -5.33 -16.08
C PRO A 59 -11.69 -4.36 -15.52
N SER A 60 -12.76 -4.12 -16.26
CA SER A 60 -13.88 -3.27 -15.81
C SER A 60 -14.65 -3.84 -14.62
N ASN A 61 -14.59 -5.16 -14.39
CA ASN A 61 -15.20 -5.80 -13.22
C ASN A 61 -14.34 -5.66 -11.95
N GLY A 62 -13.13 -5.12 -12.06
CA GLY A 62 -12.23 -4.89 -10.94
C GLY A 62 -11.03 -5.82 -10.89
N MET A 63 -10.27 -5.68 -9.81
CA MET A 63 -9.01 -6.37 -9.54
C MET A 63 -9.11 -7.14 -8.24
N VAL A 64 -8.70 -8.40 -8.25
CA VAL A 64 -8.45 -9.23 -7.08
C VAL A 64 -7.00 -9.69 -7.14
N ALA A 65 -6.13 -9.10 -6.33
CA ALA A 65 -4.71 -9.44 -6.34
C ALA A 65 -4.30 -10.17 -5.05
N PHE A 66 -3.62 -11.29 -5.21
CA PHE A 66 -3.15 -12.14 -4.13
C PHE A 66 -1.70 -11.83 -3.81
N ASN A 67 -1.46 -11.56 -2.53
CA ASN A 67 -0.14 -11.48 -1.93
C ASN A 67 -0.06 -12.53 -0.80
N LEU A 68 0.64 -13.63 -1.07
CA LEU A 68 0.79 -14.70 -0.11
C LEU A 68 1.77 -14.29 0.99
N LYS A 69 1.24 -13.97 2.17
CA LYS A 69 2.05 -13.82 3.38
C LYS A 69 2.23 -15.19 4.04
N LYS A 70 3.23 -15.31 4.92
CA LYS A 70 3.59 -16.59 5.55
C LYS A 70 2.41 -17.28 6.25
N THR A 71 1.58 -16.50 6.96
CA THR A 71 0.50 -17.02 7.81
C THR A 71 -0.91 -16.70 7.30
N PHE A 72 -1.08 -15.73 6.41
CA PHE A 72 -2.39 -15.26 5.93
C PHE A 72 -2.35 -14.87 4.44
N TYR A 73 -3.51 -14.70 3.82
CA TYR A 73 -3.61 -14.07 2.51
C TYR A 73 -3.85 -12.59 2.65
N GLU A 74 -3.04 -11.77 1.99
CA GLU A 74 -3.42 -10.40 1.70
C GLU A 74 -4.06 -10.38 0.31
N ILE A 75 -5.34 -10.01 0.24
CA ILE A 75 -6.12 -9.95 -1.00
C ILE A 75 -6.51 -8.50 -1.24
N ILE A 76 -5.84 -7.85 -2.19
CA ILE A 76 -6.14 -6.48 -2.61
C ILE A 76 -7.33 -6.52 -3.56
N ILE A 77 -8.42 -5.88 -3.18
CA ILE A 77 -9.65 -5.82 -3.97
C ILE A 77 -9.92 -4.37 -4.35
N GLN A 78 -10.14 -4.12 -5.64
CA GLN A 78 -10.44 -2.79 -6.18
C GLN A 78 -11.50 -2.90 -7.28
N SER A 79 -12.38 -1.91 -7.40
CA SER A 79 -13.39 -1.84 -8.46
C SER A 79 -13.46 -0.42 -9.03
N PRO A 80 -13.39 -0.22 -10.36
CA PRO A 80 -13.45 1.11 -10.99
C PRO A 80 -14.88 1.65 -11.09
N ASN A 81 -15.88 0.97 -10.53
CA ASN A 81 -17.28 1.39 -10.55
C ASN A 81 -18.05 0.84 -9.34
N ASP A 82 -19.23 1.40 -9.09
CA ASP A 82 -20.09 1.07 -7.94
C ASP A 82 -20.80 -0.28 -8.10
N ASP A 83 -21.01 -0.75 -9.34
CA ASP A 83 -21.59 -2.06 -9.61
C ASP A 83 -20.57 -3.17 -9.32
N THR A 84 -20.66 -3.69 -8.10
CA THR A 84 -19.78 -4.75 -7.61
C THR A 84 -20.37 -6.14 -7.82
N SER A 85 -21.45 -6.31 -8.60
CA SER A 85 -22.15 -7.59 -8.75
C SER A 85 -21.27 -8.72 -9.28
N LYS A 86 -20.51 -8.47 -10.36
CA LYS A 86 -19.57 -9.44 -10.95
C LYS A 86 -18.39 -9.74 -10.03
N LEU A 87 -17.88 -8.73 -9.33
CA LEU A 87 -16.84 -8.89 -8.33
C LEU A 87 -17.33 -9.76 -7.17
N GLU A 88 -18.50 -9.46 -6.61
CA GLU A 88 -19.11 -10.20 -5.50
C GLU A 88 -19.32 -11.68 -5.85
N ASP A 89 -19.92 -11.93 -7.01
CA ASP A 89 -20.17 -13.27 -7.52
C ASP A 89 -18.86 -14.06 -7.71
N ALA A 90 -17.84 -13.45 -8.29
CA ALA A 90 -16.52 -14.09 -8.45
C ALA A 90 -15.84 -14.38 -7.11
N LEU A 91 -15.90 -13.45 -6.14
CA LEU A 91 -15.36 -13.67 -4.79
C LEU A 91 -16.07 -14.84 -4.08
N LYS A 92 -17.39 -14.95 -4.22
CA LYS A 92 -18.18 -16.03 -3.60
C LYS A 92 -17.89 -17.40 -4.20
N THR A 93 -17.71 -17.48 -5.52
CA THR A 93 -17.71 -18.75 -6.26
C THR A 93 -16.32 -19.21 -6.70
N SER A 94 -15.30 -18.35 -6.63
CA SER A 94 -13.92 -18.74 -6.92
C SER A 94 -13.38 -19.79 -5.95
N LYS A 95 -12.63 -20.75 -6.51
CA LYS A 95 -11.89 -21.78 -5.78
C LYS A 95 -10.47 -21.33 -5.44
N LEU A 96 -10.03 -20.17 -5.94
CA LEU A 96 -8.71 -19.60 -5.63
C LEU A 96 -8.65 -19.00 -4.21
N ILE A 97 -9.79 -18.60 -3.66
CA ILE A 97 -9.88 -18.04 -2.31
C ILE A 97 -10.13 -19.18 -1.32
N ASP A 98 -9.10 -19.54 -0.56
CA ASP A 98 -9.23 -20.46 0.57
C ASP A 98 -9.75 -19.72 1.81
N TRP A 99 -11.07 -19.76 1.98
CA TRP A 99 -11.81 -19.17 3.10
C TRP A 99 -11.55 -19.86 4.45
N SER A 100 -10.80 -20.97 4.49
CA SER A 100 -10.36 -21.61 5.74
C SER A 100 -9.12 -20.96 6.34
N ARG A 101 -8.55 -19.95 5.68
CA ARG A 101 -7.39 -19.18 6.14
C ARG A 101 -7.78 -17.78 6.55
N GLN A 102 -6.93 -17.15 7.37
CA GLN A 102 -7.03 -15.71 7.61
C GLN A 102 -6.79 -14.94 6.31
N ILE A 103 -7.64 -13.94 6.06
CA ILE A 103 -7.58 -13.06 4.89
C ILE A 103 -7.55 -11.61 5.39
N ALA A 104 -6.56 -10.84 4.95
CA ALA A 104 -6.53 -9.40 5.09
C ALA A 104 -6.95 -8.77 3.75
N VAL A 105 -7.95 -7.89 3.78
CA VAL A 105 -8.35 -7.04 2.65
C VAL A 105 -7.91 -5.62 2.95
N PRO A 106 -6.78 -5.16 2.39
CA PRO A 106 -6.20 -3.88 2.72
C PRO A 106 -6.78 -2.75 1.84
N PHE A 107 -6.90 -1.55 2.42
CA PHE A 107 -7.19 -0.29 1.73
C PHE A 107 -8.33 -0.31 0.70
N ALA A 108 -9.39 -1.09 0.95
CA ALA A 108 -10.53 -1.16 0.04
C ALA A 108 -11.38 0.11 0.13
N PRO A 109 -11.74 0.73 -1.01
CA PRO A 109 -12.75 1.79 -1.05
C PRO A 109 -14.09 1.30 -0.48
N LYS A 110 -14.91 2.23 0.02
CA LYS A 110 -16.18 1.91 0.69
C LYS A 110 -17.08 0.95 -0.09
N HIS A 111 -17.31 1.17 -1.39
CA HIS A 111 -18.18 0.31 -2.20
C HIS A 111 -17.63 -1.11 -2.35
N VAL A 112 -16.31 -1.25 -2.42
CA VAL A 112 -15.63 -2.54 -2.41
C VAL A 112 -15.76 -3.20 -1.04
N MET A 113 -15.59 -2.47 0.06
CA MET A 113 -15.75 -3.04 1.40
C MET A 113 -17.21 -3.46 1.68
N ASP A 114 -18.18 -2.72 1.14
CA ASP A 114 -19.59 -3.11 1.19
C ASP A 114 -19.83 -4.43 0.41
N CYS A 115 -19.14 -4.64 -0.71
CA CYS A 115 -19.11 -5.94 -1.41
C CYS A 115 -18.49 -7.04 -0.53
N VAL A 116 -17.32 -6.80 0.08
CA VAL A 116 -16.67 -7.76 0.98
C VAL A 116 -17.58 -8.15 2.15
N ARG A 117 -18.33 -7.20 2.73
CA ARG A 117 -19.31 -7.47 3.78
C ARG A 117 -20.42 -8.42 3.31
N ARG A 118 -20.94 -8.23 2.10
CA ARG A 118 -21.97 -9.12 1.50
C ARG A 118 -21.41 -10.50 1.20
N VAL A 119 -20.17 -10.62 0.74
CA VAL A 119 -19.48 -11.91 0.62
C VAL A 119 -19.34 -12.58 1.99
N ASN A 120 -18.92 -11.85 3.01
CA ASN A 120 -18.72 -12.41 4.35
C ASN A 120 -20.03 -12.85 5.03
N PHE A 121 -21.19 -12.29 4.65
CA PHE A 121 -22.48 -12.78 5.14
C PHE A 121 -22.69 -14.26 4.81
N GLU A 122 -22.19 -14.73 3.67
CA GLU A 122 -22.25 -16.15 3.29
C GLU A 122 -21.07 -16.96 3.83
N LYS A 123 -19.86 -16.38 3.85
CA LYS A 123 -18.65 -17.08 4.31
C LYS A 123 -18.54 -17.20 5.83
N ASN A 124 -19.28 -16.37 6.56
CA ASN A 124 -19.43 -16.40 8.00
C ASN A 124 -18.08 -16.36 8.76
N MET A 125 -17.18 -15.44 8.37
CA MET A 125 -15.91 -15.22 9.08
C MET A 125 -16.05 -14.11 10.12
N LYS A 126 -15.24 -14.19 11.18
CA LYS A 126 -15.05 -13.07 12.14
C LYS A 126 -14.35 -11.92 11.42
N THR A 127 -14.81 -10.70 11.67
CA THR A 127 -14.28 -9.50 10.99
C THR A 127 -13.77 -8.46 11.98
N VAL A 128 -12.64 -7.84 11.65
CA VAL A 128 -12.11 -6.65 12.33
C VAL A 128 -11.86 -5.59 11.27
N PHE A 129 -12.41 -4.39 11.46
CA PHE A 129 -12.29 -3.28 10.53
C PHE A 129 -11.44 -2.16 11.11
N THR A 130 -10.60 -1.57 10.27
CA THR A 130 -9.87 -0.32 10.59
C THR A 130 -10.11 0.69 9.49
N ARG A 131 -10.60 1.87 9.87
CA ARG A 131 -10.78 3.00 8.95
C ARG A 131 -9.52 3.83 8.84
N THR A 132 -9.19 4.22 7.61
CA THR A 132 -8.06 5.08 7.34
C THR A 132 -8.41 6.11 6.27
N GLU A 133 -7.92 7.33 6.43
CA GLU A 133 -8.04 8.37 5.42
C GLU A 133 -6.86 8.32 4.46
N THR A 134 -7.12 8.59 3.18
CA THR A 134 -6.10 8.68 2.14
C THR A 134 -5.67 10.13 1.94
N PHE A 135 -4.35 10.35 1.87
CA PHE A 135 -3.72 11.63 1.61
C PHE A 135 -2.86 11.55 0.36
N ILE A 136 -3.01 12.50 -0.55
CA ILE A 136 -2.29 12.51 -1.83
C ILE A 136 -1.57 13.83 -2.09
N LEU A 137 -0.37 13.76 -2.67
CA LEU A 137 0.15 14.84 -3.51
C LEU A 137 0.01 14.41 -4.97
N HIS A 138 -0.50 15.34 -5.78
CA HIS A 138 -0.61 15.14 -7.21
C HIS A 138 0.79 15.05 -7.83
N LYS A 139 1.00 14.24 -8.87
CA LYS A 139 2.33 14.03 -9.47
C LYS A 139 2.94 15.30 -10.11
N GLU A 140 2.14 16.33 -10.34
CA GLU A 140 2.50 17.66 -10.84
C GLU A 140 2.65 18.69 -9.71
N THR A 141 2.47 18.30 -8.44
CA THR A 141 2.75 19.17 -7.30
C THR A 141 4.20 19.67 -7.36
N PRO A 142 4.45 20.99 -7.20
CA PRO A 142 5.80 21.53 -7.18
C PRO A 142 6.65 20.86 -6.08
N LEU A 143 7.93 20.67 -6.38
CA LEU A 143 8.88 20.14 -5.39
C LEU A 143 8.94 21.05 -4.16
N PHE A 144 9.06 20.43 -2.99
CA PHE A 144 9.37 21.14 -1.76
C PHE A 144 10.74 21.84 -1.92
N LYS A 145 10.75 23.16 -1.71
CA LYS A 145 11.95 24.00 -1.82
C LYS A 145 12.73 24.02 -0.51
N ASP A 146 13.96 24.53 -0.59
CA ASP A 146 14.84 24.80 0.55
C ASP A 146 15.13 23.57 1.43
N LEU A 147 15.17 22.39 0.80
CA LEU A 147 15.58 21.12 1.43
C LEU A 147 17.10 20.97 1.41
N SER A 148 17.84 21.86 2.06
CA SER A 148 19.26 21.61 2.33
C SER A 148 19.41 20.77 3.61
N LEU A 149 20.21 19.71 3.52
CA LEU A 149 20.58 18.93 4.69
C LEU A 149 21.70 19.68 5.44
N PRO A 150 21.61 19.85 6.78
CA PRO A 150 22.71 20.40 7.55
C PRO A 150 23.97 19.54 7.45
N ASP A 151 25.13 20.12 7.77
CA ASP A 151 26.39 19.38 7.80
C ASP A 151 26.29 18.14 8.69
N GLY A 152 26.80 17.02 8.16
CA GLY A 152 26.73 15.71 8.81
C GLY A 152 25.39 14.99 8.66
N PHE A 153 24.41 15.55 7.94
CA PHE A 153 23.19 14.83 7.57
C PHE A 153 23.27 14.28 6.15
N THR A 154 22.75 13.06 5.96
CA THR A 154 22.57 12.48 4.63
C THR A 154 21.22 11.80 4.52
N PHE A 155 20.62 11.83 3.32
CA PHE A 155 19.40 11.09 3.01
C PHE A 155 19.68 10.14 1.86
N LYS A 156 19.55 8.83 2.09
CA LYS A 156 19.91 7.79 1.13
C LYS A 156 19.05 6.55 1.31
N GLN A 157 19.13 5.64 0.35
CA GLN A 157 18.49 4.33 0.46
C GLN A 157 19.03 3.54 1.65
N LEU A 158 18.14 2.78 2.29
CA LEU A 158 18.51 1.85 3.33
C LEU A 158 19.18 0.63 2.73
N THR A 159 20.11 0.05 3.48
CA THR A 159 20.74 -1.24 3.21
C THR A 159 20.20 -2.29 4.20
N LEU A 160 20.52 -3.56 3.97
CA LEU A 160 19.99 -4.66 4.78
C LEU A 160 20.50 -4.66 6.23
N GLU A 161 21.55 -3.88 6.55
CA GLU A 161 22.11 -3.78 7.90
C GLU A 161 21.13 -3.13 8.90
N TYR A 162 20.17 -2.32 8.42
CA TYR A 162 19.18 -1.64 9.27
C TYR A 162 17.90 -2.43 9.50
N LEU A 163 17.76 -3.63 8.90
CA LEU A 163 16.51 -4.38 8.96
C LEU A 163 16.08 -4.73 10.38
N ASP A 164 17.02 -5.13 11.23
CA ASP A 164 16.70 -5.53 12.59
C ASP A 164 16.21 -4.32 13.43
N LEU A 165 16.77 -3.12 13.19
CA LEU A 165 16.30 -1.89 13.83
C LEU A 165 14.90 -1.50 13.34
N VAL A 166 14.68 -1.51 12.02
CA VAL A 166 13.39 -1.15 11.43
C VAL A 166 12.30 -2.13 11.86
N ASP A 167 12.58 -3.43 11.87
CA ASP A 167 11.63 -4.48 12.26
C ASP A 167 11.27 -4.39 13.76
N SER A 168 12.28 -4.23 14.62
CA SER A 168 12.08 -4.20 16.07
C SER A 168 11.35 -2.95 16.57
N THR A 169 11.34 -1.87 15.79
CA THR A 169 10.66 -0.60 16.14
C THR A 169 9.26 -0.49 15.56
N TRP A 170 8.83 -1.43 14.71
CA TRP A 170 7.49 -1.40 14.13
C TRP A 170 6.43 -1.95 15.11
N PRO A 171 5.43 -1.15 15.54
CA PRO A 171 4.43 -1.58 16.51
C PRO A 171 3.52 -2.72 16.03
N HIS A 172 3.50 -2.99 14.71
CA HIS A 172 2.70 -4.06 14.10
C HIS A 172 3.57 -5.23 13.60
N ARG A 173 4.75 -5.43 14.22
CA ARG A 173 5.65 -6.54 13.94
C ARG A 173 4.92 -7.89 13.99
N TYR A 174 5.25 -8.78 13.06
CA TYR A 174 4.71 -10.13 12.97
C TYR A 174 5.79 -11.10 12.44
N ASP A 175 5.58 -12.41 12.48
CA ASP A 175 6.61 -13.40 12.09
C ASP A 175 7.19 -13.24 10.67
N GLY A 176 6.48 -12.52 9.78
CA GLY A 176 6.92 -12.22 8.42
C GLY A 176 7.39 -10.77 8.19
N SER A 177 7.36 -9.90 9.21
CA SER A 177 7.68 -8.48 9.03
C SER A 177 9.13 -8.22 8.65
N ARG A 178 10.07 -9.04 9.15
CA ARG A 178 11.49 -8.94 8.75
C ARG A 178 11.69 -9.24 7.27
N TRP A 179 11.05 -10.29 6.75
CA TRP A 179 11.06 -10.60 5.31
C TRP A 179 10.44 -9.47 4.50
N TYR A 180 9.36 -8.87 5.02
CA TYR A 180 8.70 -7.75 4.36
C TYR A 180 9.62 -6.52 4.23
N PHE A 181 10.33 -6.14 5.29
CA PHE A 181 11.32 -5.05 5.18
C PHE A 181 12.52 -5.43 4.31
N ASP A 182 12.97 -6.69 4.31
CA ASP A 182 14.01 -7.18 3.39
C ASP A 182 13.57 -7.01 1.92
N LEU A 183 12.33 -7.42 1.59
CA LEU A 183 11.72 -7.24 0.27
C LEU A 183 11.76 -5.77 -0.17
N LEU A 184 11.25 -4.85 0.66
CA LEU A 184 11.20 -3.44 0.32
C LEU A 184 12.61 -2.82 0.19
N THR A 185 13.53 -3.20 1.07
CA THR A 185 14.92 -2.71 1.02
C THR A 185 15.64 -3.19 -0.24
N ARG A 186 15.52 -4.48 -0.61
CA ARG A 186 16.10 -5.01 -1.86
C ARG A 186 15.48 -4.37 -3.10
N ALA A 187 14.21 -4.03 -3.03
CA ALA A 187 13.51 -3.29 -4.07
C ALA A 187 13.86 -1.80 -4.09
N ASN A 188 14.82 -1.31 -3.29
CA ASN A 188 15.22 0.09 -3.26
C ASN A 188 14.11 1.06 -2.80
N LEU A 189 13.16 0.56 -1.98
CA LEU A 189 11.99 1.30 -1.52
C LEU A 189 12.11 1.86 -0.10
N GLY A 190 13.19 1.56 0.62
CA GLY A 190 13.48 2.09 1.96
C GLY A 190 14.46 3.25 1.94
N PHE A 191 14.17 4.33 2.66
CA PHE A 191 15.01 5.53 2.72
C PHE A 191 15.25 5.97 4.16
N GLY A 192 16.48 6.36 4.46
CA GLY A 192 16.93 6.76 5.79
C GLY A 192 17.53 8.17 5.81
N LEU A 193 17.20 8.92 6.86
CA LEU A 193 17.93 10.12 7.27
C LEU A 193 18.97 9.74 8.31
N PHE A 194 20.22 10.06 8.00
CA PHE A 194 21.36 9.77 8.84
C PHE A 194 21.93 11.06 9.42
N LYS A 195 22.42 10.99 10.65
CA LYS A 195 23.21 12.05 11.30
C LYS A 195 24.53 11.44 11.75
N GLN A 196 25.65 11.94 11.22
CA GLN A 196 26.99 11.41 11.52
C GLN A 196 27.10 9.89 11.31
N ASN A 197 26.44 9.38 10.26
CA ASN A 197 26.27 7.96 9.89
C ASN A 197 25.27 7.14 10.72
N ASP A 198 24.68 7.69 11.79
CA ASP A 198 23.63 7.00 12.53
C ASP A 198 22.27 7.19 11.87
N LEU A 199 21.52 6.10 11.67
CA LEU A 199 20.14 6.17 11.16
C LEU A 199 19.21 6.72 12.25
N ILE A 200 18.61 7.88 12.02
CA ILE A 200 17.77 8.57 13.03
C ILE A 200 16.28 8.60 12.68
N ALA A 201 15.95 8.51 11.39
CA ALA A 201 14.59 8.48 10.89
C ALA A 201 14.56 7.77 9.53
N TRP A 202 13.42 7.19 9.17
CA TRP A 202 13.26 6.50 7.89
C TRP A 202 11.81 6.53 7.42
N VAL A 203 11.63 6.16 6.16
CA VAL A 203 10.34 5.96 5.50
C VAL A 203 10.49 4.86 4.45
N PHE A 204 9.42 4.12 4.20
CA PHE A 204 9.35 3.15 3.11
C PHE A 204 8.24 3.53 2.15
N ILE A 205 8.46 3.23 0.87
CA ILE A 205 7.39 3.05 -0.10
C ILE A 205 6.95 1.59 0.04
N LYS A 206 5.72 1.35 0.46
CA LYS A 206 5.16 0.00 0.61
C LYS A 206 4.96 -0.66 -0.76
N GLU A 207 4.68 -1.96 -0.79
CA GLU A 207 4.45 -2.70 -2.02
C GLU A 207 3.33 -2.09 -2.89
N MET A 208 2.29 -1.52 -2.25
CA MET A 208 1.20 -0.83 -2.95
C MET A 208 1.53 0.60 -3.42
N GLY A 209 2.77 1.05 -3.27
CA GLY A 209 3.25 2.37 -3.72
C GLY A 209 2.98 3.53 -2.76
N ALA A 210 2.22 3.31 -1.68
CA ALA A 210 1.98 4.32 -0.66
C ALA A 210 3.18 4.44 0.30
N LEU A 211 3.49 5.67 0.72
CA LEU A 211 4.39 5.93 1.82
C LEU A 211 3.85 5.30 3.11
N GLY A 212 4.75 4.69 3.85
CA GLY A 212 4.46 4.00 5.10
C GLY A 212 5.71 3.84 5.94
N HIS A 213 5.54 3.30 7.14
CA HIS A 213 6.63 3.04 8.08
C HIS A 213 7.51 4.27 8.35
N LEU A 214 6.94 5.48 8.24
CA LEU A 214 7.61 6.72 8.62
C LEU A 214 7.86 6.66 10.13
N TYR A 215 9.13 6.74 10.51
CA TYR A 215 9.52 6.66 11.92
C TYR A 215 10.70 7.57 12.20
N THR A 216 10.75 8.07 13.43
CA THR A 216 11.89 8.81 13.97
C THR A 216 12.19 8.22 15.34
N LEU A 217 13.45 7.85 15.56
CA LEU A 217 13.94 7.34 16.84
C LEU A 217 13.55 8.28 17.97
N GLU A 218 13.22 7.71 19.13
CA GLU A 218 12.52 8.44 20.21
C GLU A 218 13.31 9.66 20.71
N ASN A 219 14.62 9.50 20.89
CA ASN A 219 15.59 10.56 21.25
C ASN A 219 15.80 11.63 20.15
N HIS A 220 15.26 11.41 18.94
CA HIS A 220 15.32 12.32 17.80
C HIS A 220 13.96 12.95 17.45
N ARG A 221 12.87 12.61 18.17
CA ARG A 221 11.52 13.17 17.92
C ARG A 221 11.44 14.67 18.26
N GLN A 222 10.40 15.33 17.74
CA GLN A 222 10.10 16.76 17.95
C GLN A 222 11.16 17.74 17.41
N LYS A 223 12.07 17.26 16.56
CA LYS A 223 13.13 18.06 15.90
C LYS A 223 12.87 18.32 14.42
N GLY A 224 11.67 18.00 13.92
CA GLY A 224 11.29 18.20 12.51
C GLY A 224 11.76 17.10 11.53
N TYR A 225 12.46 16.05 11.98
CA TYR A 225 13.03 15.05 11.08
C TYR A 225 11.98 14.21 10.31
N GLY A 226 10.85 13.87 10.93
CA GLY A 226 9.77 13.18 10.20
C GLY A 226 9.20 14.02 9.06
N GLU A 227 9.09 15.33 9.25
CA GLU A 227 8.69 16.26 8.18
C GLU A 227 9.74 16.36 7.08
N LEU A 228 11.01 16.48 7.46
CA LEU A 228 12.13 16.54 6.52
C LEU A 228 12.18 15.27 5.64
N VAL A 229 12.13 14.09 6.26
CA VAL A 229 12.09 12.79 5.56
C VAL A 229 10.91 12.73 4.60
N LEU A 230 9.71 13.12 5.06
CA LEU A 230 8.51 13.09 4.23
C LEU A 230 8.62 14.02 3.01
N LYS A 231 9.19 15.23 3.16
CA LYS A 231 9.44 16.14 2.02
C LYS A 231 10.46 15.56 1.05
N LEU A 232 11.56 15.00 1.55
CA LEU A 232 12.63 14.43 0.72
C LEU A 232 12.13 13.25 -0.12
N ILE A 233 11.42 12.28 0.48
CA ILE A 233 10.87 11.16 -0.27
C ILE A 233 9.76 11.60 -1.24
N SER A 234 8.97 12.61 -0.87
CA SER A 234 7.96 13.19 -1.76
C SER A 234 8.61 13.80 -2.99
N ASN A 235 9.71 14.56 -2.84
CA ASN A 235 10.44 15.11 -3.99
C ASN A 235 10.95 14.01 -4.93
N ILE A 236 11.52 12.92 -4.40
CA ILE A 236 11.96 11.77 -5.22
C ILE A 236 10.79 11.22 -6.06
N LEU A 237 9.62 11.03 -5.46
CA LEU A 237 8.44 10.52 -6.17
C LEU A 237 7.88 11.53 -7.18
N LEU A 238 7.86 12.82 -6.85
CA LEU A 238 7.37 13.89 -7.73
C LEU A 238 8.30 14.10 -8.94
N GLU A 239 9.61 13.99 -8.75
CA GLU A 239 10.60 14.01 -9.84
C GLU A 239 10.37 12.83 -10.81
N GLN A 240 9.96 11.67 -10.28
CA GLN A 240 9.57 10.50 -11.06
C GLN A 240 8.17 10.60 -11.69
N LYS A 241 7.46 11.73 -11.51
CA LYS A 241 6.07 11.92 -11.95
C LYS A 241 5.11 10.86 -11.38
N ARG A 242 5.31 10.48 -10.12
CA ARG A 242 4.44 9.59 -9.36
C ARG A 242 3.58 10.37 -8.38
N TYR A 243 2.38 9.84 -8.11
CA TYR A 243 1.58 10.32 -6.98
C TYR A 243 2.27 9.95 -5.67
N VAL A 244 2.21 10.87 -4.70
CA VAL A 244 2.66 10.58 -3.33
C VAL A 244 1.42 10.22 -2.53
N VAL A 245 1.26 8.95 -2.17
CA VAL A 245 0.10 8.47 -1.41
C VAL A 245 0.51 8.14 0.01
N ALA A 246 -0.28 8.52 0.99
CA ALA A 246 -0.09 8.12 2.38
C ALA A 246 -1.44 7.79 3.02
N PHE A 247 -1.45 6.83 3.94
CA PHE A 247 -2.65 6.48 4.72
C PHE A 247 -2.49 6.98 6.15
N CYS A 248 -3.57 7.50 6.71
CA CYS A 248 -3.65 7.92 8.10
C CYS A 248 -4.73 7.12 8.81
N VAL A 249 -4.34 6.29 9.77
CA VAL A 249 -5.29 5.60 10.65
C VAL A 249 -6.04 6.62 11.49
N GLU A 250 -7.33 6.37 11.70
CA GLU A 250 -8.16 7.17 12.60
C GLU A 250 -7.47 7.36 13.96
N GLY A 251 -7.50 8.59 14.48
CA GLY A 251 -6.85 8.94 15.74
C GLY A 251 -5.37 9.31 15.65
N ASN A 252 -4.66 9.07 14.53
CA ASN A 252 -3.27 9.52 14.34
C ASN A 252 -3.20 11.03 14.00
N LYS A 253 -3.47 11.86 15.01
CA LYS A 253 -3.50 13.33 14.89
C LYS A 253 -2.16 13.92 14.44
N SER A 254 -1.04 13.25 14.74
CA SER A 254 0.29 13.72 14.35
C SER A 254 0.51 13.59 12.85
N ALA A 255 0.25 12.40 12.29
CA ALA A 255 0.37 12.15 10.85
C ALA A 255 -0.60 13.03 10.06
N TYR A 256 -1.88 13.11 10.51
CA TYR A 256 -2.89 13.96 9.89
C TYR A 256 -2.43 15.43 9.78
N LYS A 257 -1.97 16.02 10.90
CA LYS A 257 -1.48 17.41 10.92
C LYS A 257 -0.27 17.60 10.01
N LEU A 258 0.64 16.62 9.97
CA LEU A 258 1.80 16.66 9.10
C LEU A 258 1.40 16.65 7.62
N TYR A 259 0.51 15.73 7.21
CA TYR A 259 0.03 15.67 5.82
C TYR A 259 -0.67 16.97 5.41
N LYS A 260 -1.55 17.51 6.26
CA LYS A 260 -2.20 18.81 6.01
C LYS A 260 -1.19 19.96 5.90
N LYS A 261 -0.18 20.00 6.78
CA LYS A 261 0.90 21.01 6.74
C LYS A 261 1.67 20.96 5.43
N LEU A 262 1.88 19.77 4.88
CA LEU A 262 2.63 19.56 3.64
C LEU A 262 1.79 19.66 2.36
N GLY A 263 0.53 20.07 2.48
CA GLY A 263 -0.33 20.30 1.32
C GLY A 263 -0.90 19.03 0.69
N PHE A 264 -0.86 17.89 1.40
CA PHE A 264 -1.56 16.69 0.94
C PHE A 264 -3.08 16.96 0.94
N GLU A 265 -3.71 16.61 -0.17
CA GLU A 265 -5.15 16.58 -0.30
C GLU A 265 -5.70 15.31 0.35
N ARG A 266 -6.74 15.47 1.18
CA ARG A 266 -7.45 14.33 1.73
C ARG A 266 -8.47 13.87 0.68
N THR A 267 -8.45 12.59 0.33
CA THR A 267 -9.42 11.99 -0.59
C THR A 267 -10.39 11.09 0.17
N ASP A 268 -10.67 9.91 -0.37
CA ASP A 268 -11.67 8.99 0.15
C ASP A 268 -11.20 8.27 1.43
N GLU A 269 -12.19 7.91 2.25
CA GLU A 269 -12.03 6.94 3.32
C GLU A 269 -11.93 5.53 2.72
N ILE A 270 -10.95 4.78 3.20
CA ILE A 270 -10.73 3.38 2.85
C ILE A 270 -10.75 2.54 4.13
N GLU A 271 -11.07 1.26 3.96
CA GLU A 271 -11.16 0.32 5.08
C GLU A 271 -10.16 -0.83 4.90
N TRP A 272 -9.61 -1.26 6.02
CA TRP A 272 -8.83 -2.49 6.15
C TRP A 272 -9.71 -3.50 6.88
N CYS A 273 -9.80 -4.72 6.37
CA CYS A 273 -10.60 -5.78 6.97
C CYS A 273 -9.75 -7.03 7.19
N GLU A 274 -9.70 -7.50 8.43
CA GLU A 274 -9.18 -8.82 8.75
C GLU A 274 -10.36 -9.79 8.87
N LEU A 275 -10.37 -10.84 8.06
CA LEU A 275 -11.32 -11.94 8.12
C LEU A 275 -10.63 -13.17 8.69
N THR A 276 -11.18 -13.73 9.77
CA THR A 276 -10.66 -14.94 10.41
C THR A 276 -11.73 -16.04 10.44
N PRO A 277 -11.40 -17.29 10.06
CA PRO A 277 -12.32 -18.42 10.20
C PRO A 277 -12.86 -18.53 11.63
N LEU A 278 -14.08 -19.05 11.78
CA LEU A 278 -14.71 -19.21 13.09
C LEU A 278 -13.95 -20.17 14.01
#